data_AF-A0A8T6HL84-F1
#
_entry.id   AF-A0A8T6HL84-F1
#
_cell.length_a   1.000
_cell.length_b   1.000
_cell.length_c   1.000
_cell.angle_alpha   90.00
_cell.angle_beta   90.00
_cell.angle_gamma   90.00
#
_symmetry.space_group_name_H-M   'P 1'
#
loop_
_entity.id
_entity.type
_entity.pdbx_description
1 polymer ?
#
loop_
_entity_poly.entity_id
_entity_poly.type
_entity_poly.pdbx_seq_one_letter_code
_entity_poly.pdbx_strand_id
1 'polypeptide(L)'
;MRGNPGGLLDATVETTGEFMDEGVVLRQIDREGNERVFSDEPGGAGVGLELVVLINEHSASGSEVMAAALRDHGRAVLIGTTTTGKGTVNVPRRLSDGSVLYVSIARYLTPENAPVEGVGIAPDIEIAIPDTGFEAGQDIQLFVAIDYLRGEYQPGSADSGSTESEPQNVEQEEAPAEQQDSQSEGSAEPQSDSEE
;
A
#
# COMPACT_ATOMS: atom_id res chain seq x y z
N MET A 1 -9.74 -2.50 -8.38
CA MET A 1 -9.23 -1.22 -7.82
C MET A 1 -7.88 -0.78 -8.36
N ARG A 2 -7.12 -1.63 -9.07
CA ARG A 2 -5.84 -1.23 -9.69
C ARG A 2 -5.91 0.13 -10.40
N GLY A 3 -4.96 1.02 -10.08
CA GLY A 3 -4.85 2.35 -10.68
C GLY A 3 -5.91 3.36 -10.23
N ASN A 4 -6.78 3.02 -9.28
CA ASN A 4 -7.83 3.92 -8.81
C ASN A 4 -7.32 4.81 -7.66
N PRO A 5 -7.22 6.14 -7.83
CA PRO A 5 -6.71 7.05 -6.81
C PRO A 5 -7.71 7.35 -5.67
N GLY A 6 -8.88 6.70 -5.70
CA GLY A 6 -9.99 6.91 -4.77
C GLY A 6 -11.06 7.81 -5.36
N GLY A 7 -11.82 8.47 -4.49
CA GLY A 7 -12.96 9.28 -4.91
C GLY A 7 -13.68 9.91 -3.74
N LEU A 8 -14.97 10.18 -3.94
CA LEU A 8 -15.84 10.74 -2.91
C LEU A 8 -16.12 9.69 -1.83
N LEU A 9 -16.14 10.14 -0.57
CA LEU A 9 -16.37 9.27 0.58
C LEU A 9 -17.76 8.61 0.52
N ASP A 10 -18.80 9.40 0.25
CA ASP A 10 -20.18 8.90 0.22
C ASP A 10 -20.35 7.82 -0.86
N ALA A 11 -19.84 8.08 -2.08
CA ALA A 11 -19.84 7.09 -3.15
C ALA A 11 -19.04 5.82 -2.80
N THR A 12 -17.96 5.97 -2.01
CA THR A 12 -17.19 4.81 -1.52
C THR A 12 -18.02 3.99 -0.54
N VAL A 13 -18.71 4.63 0.40
CA VAL A 13 -19.57 3.95 1.38
C VAL A 13 -20.71 3.23 0.67
N GLU A 14 -21.47 3.94 -0.17
CA GLU A 14 -22.58 3.39 -0.95
C GLU A 14 -22.14 2.22 -1.84
N THR A 15 -21.03 2.37 -2.58
CA THR A 15 -20.55 1.29 -3.47
C THR A 15 -20.02 0.10 -2.68
N THR A 16 -19.45 0.30 -1.50
CA THR A 16 -19.02 -0.82 -0.63
C THR A 16 -20.24 -1.58 -0.11
N GLY A 17 -21.26 -0.83 0.29
CA GLY A 17 -22.58 -1.29 0.69
C GLY A 17 -23.24 -2.27 -0.25
N GLU A 18 -23.13 -2.04 -1.56
CA GLU A 18 -23.68 -2.95 -2.57
C GLU A 18 -23.15 -4.40 -2.47
N PHE A 19 -21.99 -4.60 -1.86
CA PHE A 19 -21.37 -5.92 -1.72
C PHE A 19 -21.39 -6.47 -0.29
N MET A 20 -21.83 -5.72 0.71
CA MET A 20 -21.88 -6.15 2.11
C MET A 20 -23.29 -6.09 2.66
N ASP A 21 -23.62 -6.93 3.65
CA ASP A 21 -24.90 -6.85 4.35
C ASP A 21 -24.88 -5.64 5.30
N GLU A 22 -24.55 -5.87 6.57
CA GLU A 22 -24.42 -4.81 7.57
C GLU A 22 -22.97 -4.78 8.05
N GLY A 23 -22.41 -3.57 8.20
CA GLY A 23 -21.06 -3.46 8.71
C GLY A 23 -20.50 -2.05 8.68
N VAL A 24 -19.42 -1.86 9.44
CA VAL A 24 -18.58 -0.66 9.35
C VAL A 24 -17.81 -0.71 8.03
N VAL A 25 -17.92 0.33 7.21
CA VAL A 25 -17.09 0.51 6.02
C VAL A 25 -15.76 1.15 6.39
N LEU A 26 -15.80 2.21 7.20
CA LEU A 26 -14.60 2.87 7.68
C LEU A 26 -14.81 3.57 9.01
N ARG A 27 -13.71 3.93 9.64
CA ARG A 27 -13.68 4.84 10.78
C ARG A 27 -12.83 6.05 10.40
N GLN A 28 -13.25 7.23 10.82
CA GLN A 28 -12.52 8.47 10.67
C GLN A 28 -12.16 9.00 12.05
N ILE A 29 -10.87 9.22 12.31
CA ILE A 29 -10.39 9.77 13.58
C ILE A 29 -9.71 11.13 13.34
N ASP A 30 -10.14 12.14 14.09
CA ASP A 30 -9.54 13.48 14.04
C ASP A 30 -8.36 13.63 15.03
N ARG A 31 -7.75 14.83 15.06
CA ARG A 31 -6.61 15.13 15.93
C ARG A 31 -6.94 15.11 17.43
N GLU A 32 -8.20 15.36 17.79
CA GLU A 32 -8.67 15.36 19.18
C GLU A 32 -9.04 13.94 19.65
N GLY A 33 -9.01 12.96 18.73
CA GLY A 33 -9.39 11.58 18.99
C GLY A 33 -10.89 11.35 18.83
N ASN A 34 -11.65 12.31 18.28
CA ASN A 34 -13.05 12.09 18.00
C ASN A 34 -13.16 11.13 16.80
N GLU A 35 -13.97 10.08 16.98
CA GLU A 35 -14.19 9.06 15.97
C GLU A 35 -15.58 9.22 15.33
N ARG A 36 -15.61 9.14 14.01
CA ARG A 36 -16.84 9.00 13.22
C ARG A 36 -16.81 7.66 12.49
N VAL A 37 -17.82 6.84 12.74
CA VAL A 37 -18.01 5.55 12.09
C VAL A 37 -18.92 5.74 10.88
N PHE A 38 -18.56 5.12 9.76
CA PHE A 38 -19.38 5.05 8.56
C PHE A 38 -19.73 3.58 8.32
N SER A 39 -21.01 3.32 8.15
CA SER A 39 -21.60 2.01 7.90
C SER A 39 -22.66 2.16 6.82
N ASP A 40 -23.02 1.07 6.18
CA ASP A 40 -24.15 1.04 5.25
C ASP A 40 -25.30 0.16 5.75
N GLU A 41 -26.47 0.33 5.13
CA GLU A 41 -27.65 -0.50 5.37
C GLU A 41 -27.60 -1.82 4.57
N PRO A 42 -28.15 -2.92 5.11
CA PRO A 42 -28.18 -4.19 4.41
C PRO A 42 -29.08 -4.21 3.18
N GLY A 43 -28.78 -5.12 2.25
CA GLY A 43 -29.59 -5.35 1.06
C GLY A 43 -28.94 -5.00 -0.27
N GLY A 44 -27.62 -4.77 -0.28
CA GLY A 44 -26.84 -4.57 -1.50
C GLY A 44 -27.01 -5.69 -2.53
N ALA A 45 -27.03 -5.35 -3.81
CA ALA A 45 -27.31 -6.30 -4.88
C ALA A 45 -26.25 -7.41 -5.03
N GLY A 46 -25.05 -7.17 -4.53
CA GLY A 46 -23.88 -8.03 -4.65
C GLY A 46 -23.59 -8.90 -3.43
N VAL A 47 -24.31 -8.81 -2.32
CA VAL A 47 -24.00 -9.51 -1.05
C VAL A 47 -23.69 -11.00 -1.23
N GLY A 48 -24.46 -11.72 -2.04
CA GLY A 48 -24.34 -13.18 -2.20
C GLY A 48 -23.37 -13.67 -3.28
N LEU A 49 -22.68 -12.79 -4.00
CA LEU A 49 -21.80 -13.17 -5.11
C LEU A 49 -20.40 -13.56 -4.64
N GLU A 50 -19.68 -14.43 -5.32
CA GLU A 50 -18.24 -14.57 -5.01
C GLU A 50 -17.49 -13.32 -5.54
N LEU A 51 -16.57 -12.78 -4.74
CA LEU A 51 -15.94 -11.49 -5.02
C LEU A 51 -14.43 -11.53 -4.81
N VAL A 52 -13.68 -11.08 -5.81
CA VAL A 52 -12.24 -10.80 -5.74
C VAL A 52 -12.03 -9.33 -6.09
N VAL A 53 -11.14 -8.67 -5.36
CA VAL A 53 -10.76 -7.27 -5.63
C VAL A 53 -9.29 -7.21 -6.00
N LEU A 54 -9.02 -6.78 -7.24
CA LEU A 54 -7.65 -6.54 -7.70
C LEU A 54 -7.15 -5.19 -7.21
N ILE A 55 -6.03 -5.16 -6.48
CA ILE A 55 -5.39 -3.97 -5.93
C ILE A 55 -3.96 -3.81 -6.44
N ASN A 56 -3.43 -2.59 -6.36
CA ASN A 56 -2.02 -2.33 -6.62
C ASN A 56 -1.53 -1.06 -5.89
N GLU A 57 -0.25 -0.74 -6.03
CA GLU A 57 0.44 0.42 -5.43
C GLU A 57 -0.13 1.78 -5.86
N HIS A 58 -0.98 1.82 -6.88
CA HIS A 58 -1.70 3.01 -7.36
C HIS A 58 -3.17 3.05 -6.89
N SER A 59 -3.62 2.07 -6.12
CA SER A 59 -4.93 2.06 -5.46
C SER A 59 -4.84 2.93 -4.21
N ALA A 60 -5.63 3.99 -4.10
CA ALA A 60 -5.49 4.97 -3.04
C ALA A 60 -6.84 5.42 -2.44
N SER A 61 -6.81 5.95 -1.21
CA SER A 61 -7.93 6.65 -0.58
C SER A 61 -9.22 5.82 -0.55
N GLY A 62 -10.33 6.29 -1.13
CA GLY A 62 -11.60 5.55 -1.15
C GLY A 62 -11.46 4.11 -1.67
N SER A 63 -10.54 3.84 -2.60
CA SER A 63 -10.29 2.47 -3.09
C SER A 63 -9.65 1.57 -2.03
N GLU A 64 -8.80 2.13 -1.17
CA GLU A 64 -8.20 1.40 -0.05
C GLU A 64 -9.25 1.13 1.02
N VAL A 65 -10.10 2.10 1.31
CA VAL A 65 -11.22 1.96 2.24
C VAL A 65 -12.16 0.84 1.80
N MET A 66 -12.59 0.84 0.53
CA MET A 66 -13.47 -0.21 0.01
C MET A 66 -12.78 -1.59 0.03
N ALA A 67 -11.52 -1.67 -0.38
CA ALA A 67 -10.77 -2.93 -0.35
C ALA A 67 -10.63 -3.47 1.09
N ALA A 68 -10.26 -2.61 2.04
CA ALA A 68 -10.14 -2.98 3.45
C ALA A 68 -11.48 -3.41 4.04
N ALA A 69 -12.56 -2.67 3.79
CA ALA A 69 -13.89 -3.02 4.27
C ALA A 69 -14.33 -4.41 3.77
N LEU A 70 -14.21 -4.65 2.46
CA LEU A 70 -14.61 -5.93 1.89
C LEU A 70 -13.74 -7.08 2.40
N ARG A 71 -12.44 -6.87 2.61
CA ARG A 71 -11.55 -7.88 3.18
C ARG A 71 -11.84 -8.16 4.65
N ASP A 72 -11.91 -7.12 5.47
CA ASP A 72 -12.08 -7.22 6.93
C ASP A 72 -13.44 -7.85 7.30
N HIS A 73 -14.47 -7.69 6.45
CA HIS A 73 -15.76 -8.40 6.59
C HIS A 73 -15.77 -9.81 5.99
N GLY A 74 -14.63 -10.32 5.53
CA GLY A 74 -14.51 -11.63 4.88
C GLY A 74 -15.28 -11.72 3.56
N ARG A 75 -15.60 -10.58 2.96
CA ARG A 75 -16.48 -10.50 1.79
C ARG A 75 -15.72 -10.65 0.48
N ALA A 76 -14.48 -10.19 0.40
CA ALA A 76 -13.65 -10.34 -0.78
C ALA A 76 -12.24 -10.78 -0.42
N VAL A 77 -11.61 -11.49 -1.35
CA VAL A 77 -10.16 -11.71 -1.35
C VAL A 77 -9.48 -10.63 -2.18
N LEU A 78 -8.41 -10.06 -1.62
CA LEU A 78 -7.58 -9.07 -2.27
C LEU A 78 -6.41 -9.75 -2.98
N ILE A 79 -6.26 -9.47 -4.28
CA ILE A 79 -5.15 -10.01 -5.09
C ILE A 79 -4.38 -8.85 -5.72
N GLY A 80 -3.06 -8.90 -5.63
CA GLY A 80 -2.18 -7.94 -6.32
C GLY A 80 -1.01 -7.49 -5.46
N THR A 81 -0.81 -6.18 -5.33
CA THR A 81 0.27 -5.57 -4.53
C THR A 81 -0.30 -4.59 -3.51
N THR A 82 0.47 -4.33 -2.43
CA THR A 82 0.08 -3.39 -1.37
C THR A 82 -0.28 -2.02 -1.93
N THR A 83 -1.36 -1.44 -1.43
CA THR A 83 -1.90 -0.15 -1.90
C THR A 83 -1.05 1.05 -1.48
N THR A 84 -1.39 2.25 -1.98
CA THR A 84 -0.59 3.46 -1.80
C THR A 84 -0.38 3.88 -0.33
N GLY A 85 -1.36 3.66 0.54
CA GLY A 85 -1.34 4.13 1.93
C GLY A 85 -1.82 5.57 2.10
N LYS A 86 -2.79 6.02 1.31
CA LYS A 86 -3.38 7.37 1.41
C LYS A 86 -4.62 7.32 2.30
N GLY A 87 -4.40 7.41 3.60
CA GLY A 87 -5.42 7.31 4.63
C GLY A 87 -5.85 8.65 5.22
N THR A 88 -5.69 9.78 4.54
CA THR A 88 -6.06 11.12 5.07
C THR A 88 -7.32 11.71 4.46
N VAL A 89 -8.14 12.34 5.30
CA VAL A 89 -9.28 13.17 4.89
C VAL A 89 -8.78 14.59 4.61
N ASN A 90 -8.87 15.02 3.36
CA ASN A 90 -8.41 16.33 2.93
C ASN A 90 -9.59 17.25 2.62
N VAL A 91 -9.60 18.44 3.23
CA VAL A 91 -10.62 19.46 2.99
C VAL A 91 -10.01 20.65 2.26
N PRO A 92 -10.61 21.11 1.13
CA PRO A 92 -10.15 22.30 0.44
C PRO A 92 -10.50 23.57 1.23
N ARG A 93 -9.55 24.48 1.34
CA ARG A 93 -9.68 25.82 1.90
C ARG A 93 -9.32 26.83 0.81
N ARG A 94 -10.32 27.60 0.36
CA ARG A 94 -10.11 28.63 -0.66
C ARG A 94 -9.50 29.88 -0.02
N LEU A 95 -8.45 30.40 -0.61
CA LEU A 95 -7.76 31.62 -0.16
C LEU A 95 -8.32 32.86 -0.86
N SER A 96 -7.97 34.05 -0.34
CA SER A 96 -8.48 35.35 -0.84
C SER A 96 -8.05 35.67 -2.27
N ASP A 97 -6.96 35.08 -2.76
CA ASP A 97 -6.45 35.22 -4.12
C ASP A 97 -7.08 34.21 -5.11
N GLY A 98 -7.98 33.33 -4.63
CA GLY A 98 -8.65 32.31 -5.43
C GLY A 98 -7.96 30.95 -5.45
N SER A 99 -6.74 30.82 -4.91
CA SER A 99 -6.04 29.54 -4.76
C SER A 99 -6.72 28.61 -3.73
N VAL A 100 -6.34 27.33 -3.72
CA VAL A 100 -6.93 26.32 -2.82
C VAL A 100 -5.83 25.56 -2.09
N LEU A 101 -5.91 25.57 -0.76
CA LEU A 101 -5.09 24.75 0.12
C LEU A 101 -5.88 23.50 0.53
N TYR A 102 -5.31 22.31 0.31
CA TYR A 102 -5.85 21.08 0.86
C TYR A 102 -5.24 20.83 2.24
N VAL A 103 -6.09 20.72 3.26
CA VAL A 103 -5.67 20.48 4.64
C VAL A 103 -6.16 19.12 5.09
N SER A 104 -5.26 18.27 5.58
CA SER A 104 -5.62 17.01 6.22
C SER A 104 -6.22 17.28 7.60
N ILE A 105 -7.45 16.82 7.82
CA ILE A 105 -8.18 17.07 9.08
C ILE A 105 -8.41 15.80 9.92
N ALA A 106 -8.27 14.63 9.31
CA ALA A 106 -8.52 13.35 9.95
C ALA A 106 -7.80 12.22 9.20
N ARG A 107 -7.78 11.03 9.81
CA ARG A 107 -7.28 9.79 9.22
C ARG A 107 -8.40 8.76 9.11
N TYR A 108 -8.32 7.92 8.08
CA TYR A 108 -9.11 6.72 7.92
C TYR A 108 -8.45 5.55 8.66
N LEU A 109 -9.28 4.77 9.33
CA LEU A 109 -8.95 3.45 9.84
C LEU A 109 -9.87 2.42 9.18
N THR A 110 -9.38 1.19 9.04
CA THR A 110 -10.19 0.07 8.58
C THR A 110 -11.27 -0.29 9.63
N PRO A 111 -12.27 -1.13 9.31
CA PRO A 111 -13.26 -1.59 10.29
C PRO A 111 -12.64 -2.16 11.57
N GLU A 112 -11.50 -2.84 11.44
CA GLU A 112 -10.71 -3.42 12.54
C GLU A 112 -9.80 -2.42 13.29
N ASN A 113 -9.91 -1.12 12.98
CA ASN A 113 -9.08 -0.03 13.53
C ASN A 113 -7.61 -0.02 13.06
N ALA A 114 -7.27 -0.70 11.96
CA ALA A 114 -5.93 -0.63 11.40
C ALA A 114 -5.71 0.72 10.67
N PRO A 115 -4.52 1.35 10.78
CA PRO A 115 -4.22 2.58 10.07
C PRO A 115 -4.02 2.32 8.57
N VAL A 116 -4.59 3.20 7.73
CA VAL A 116 -4.35 3.17 6.27
C VAL A 116 -3.17 4.07 5.89
N GLU A 117 -3.07 5.24 6.53
CA GLU A 117 -2.07 6.26 6.19
C GLU A 117 -0.64 5.76 6.40
N GLY A 118 0.17 5.82 5.35
CA GLY A 118 1.58 5.41 5.35
C GLY A 118 1.83 3.90 5.39
N VAL A 119 0.77 3.09 5.43
CA VAL A 119 0.84 1.62 5.50
C VAL A 119 0.24 0.97 4.26
N GLY A 120 -0.93 1.43 3.83
CA GLY A 120 -1.72 0.79 2.79
C GLY A 120 -2.41 -0.49 3.26
N ILE A 121 -3.02 -1.19 2.31
CA ILE A 121 -3.77 -2.42 2.47
C ILE A 121 -3.00 -3.51 1.73
N ALA A 122 -2.49 -4.49 2.49
CA ALA A 122 -1.83 -5.64 1.93
C ALA A 122 -2.84 -6.58 1.22
N PRO A 123 -2.45 -7.21 0.11
CA PRO A 123 -3.26 -8.24 -0.52
C PRO A 123 -3.29 -9.50 0.34
N ASP A 124 -4.34 -10.32 0.19
CA ASP A 124 -4.37 -11.68 0.75
C ASP A 124 -3.53 -12.64 -0.10
N ILE A 125 -3.46 -12.39 -1.41
CA ILE A 125 -2.63 -13.13 -2.38
C ILE A 125 -1.75 -12.13 -3.12
N GLU A 126 -0.46 -12.10 -2.77
CA GLU A 126 0.50 -11.19 -3.38
C GLU A 126 0.97 -11.70 -4.74
N ILE A 127 0.73 -10.91 -5.78
CA ILE A 127 1.14 -11.18 -7.16
C ILE A 127 1.50 -9.86 -7.80
N ALA A 128 2.79 -9.67 -8.12
CA ALA A 128 3.24 -8.51 -8.90
C ALA A 128 2.95 -8.70 -10.40
N ILE A 129 2.70 -7.59 -11.11
CA ILE A 129 2.74 -7.59 -12.57
C ILE A 129 4.21 -7.44 -12.98
N PRO A 130 4.76 -8.31 -13.84
CA PRO A 130 6.15 -8.20 -14.30
C PRO A 130 6.41 -6.88 -15.03
N ASP A 131 7.63 -6.34 -14.93
CA ASP A 131 8.08 -5.10 -15.59
C ASP A 131 7.98 -5.14 -17.12
N THR A 132 7.95 -6.33 -17.71
CA THR A 132 7.65 -6.54 -19.13
C THR A 132 6.20 -6.19 -19.48
N GLY A 133 5.40 -5.73 -18.51
CA GLY A 133 4.02 -5.30 -18.69
C GLY A 133 3.11 -6.40 -19.22
N PHE A 134 1.92 -5.98 -19.64
CA PHE A 134 0.94 -6.82 -20.35
C PHE A 134 1.44 -7.27 -21.75
N GLU A 135 2.74 -7.25 -22.05
CA GLU A 135 3.31 -7.48 -23.39
C GLU A 135 3.01 -8.86 -24.00
N ALA A 136 2.38 -9.77 -23.24
CA ALA A 136 1.86 -11.03 -23.75
C ALA A 136 0.32 -11.15 -23.73
N GLY A 137 -0.43 -10.08 -23.48
CA GLY A 137 -1.89 -10.16 -23.30
C GLY A 137 -2.31 -11.01 -22.10
N GLN A 138 -1.39 -11.21 -21.14
CA GLN A 138 -1.60 -12.03 -19.96
C GLN A 138 -1.65 -11.14 -18.72
N ASP A 139 -2.87 -10.86 -18.25
CA ASP A 139 -3.10 -10.26 -16.94
C ASP A 139 -3.07 -11.37 -15.90
N ILE A 140 -1.88 -11.67 -15.36
CA ILE A 140 -1.69 -12.79 -14.43
C ILE A 140 -2.57 -12.65 -13.17
N GLN A 141 -2.74 -11.43 -12.66
CA GLN A 141 -3.61 -11.18 -11.51
C GLN A 141 -5.08 -11.48 -11.83
N LEU A 142 -5.55 -11.13 -13.03
CA LEU A 142 -6.90 -11.45 -13.48
C LEU A 142 -7.09 -12.97 -13.64
N PHE A 143 -6.12 -13.68 -14.23
CA PHE A 143 -6.23 -15.13 -14.37
C PHE A 143 -6.27 -15.84 -13.03
N VAL A 144 -5.38 -15.47 -12.10
CA VAL A 144 -5.42 -16.03 -10.74
C VAL A 144 -6.73 -15.70 -10.03
N ALA A 145 -7.30 -14.50 -10.23
CA ALA A 145 -8.62 -14.18 -9.69
C ALA A 145 -9.73 -15.08 -10.26
N ILE A 146 -9.69 -15.36 -11.56
CA ILE A 146 -10.65 -16.27 -12.21
C ILE A 146 -10.48 -17.69 -11.68
N ASP A 147 -9.25 -18.19 -11.58
CA ASP A 147 -8.96 -19.54 -11.10
C ASP A 147 -9.33 -19.68 -9.61
N TYR A 148 -9.09 -18.65 -8.80
CA TYR A 148 -9.53 -18.59 -7.41
C TYR A 148 -11.05 -18.69 -7.30
N LEU A 149 -11.80 -17.89 -8.08
CA LEU A 149 -13.27 -17.93 -8.12
C LEU A 149 -13.82 -19.26 -8.65
N ARG A 150 -13.05 -20.02 -9.44
CA ARG A 150 -13.43 -21.37 -9.89
C ARG A 150 -13.04 -22.47 -8.89
N GLY A 151 -12.30 -22.13 -7.84
CA GLY A 151 -11.70 -23.11 -6.92
C GLY A 151 -10.52 -23.88 -7.52
N GLU A 152 -9.97 -23.41 -8.64
CA GLU A 152 -8.81 -23.99 -9.35
C GLU A 152 -7.47 -23.47 -8.80
N TYR A 153 -7.50 -22.42 -7.97
CA TYR A 153 -6.33 -21.87 -7.28
C TYR A 153 -6.54 -21.86 -5.76
N GLN A 154 -5.61 -22.49 -5.01
CA GLN A 154 -5.60 -22.47 -3.55
C GLN A 154 -4.26 -21.92 -3.03
N PRO A 155 -4.25 -20.73 -2.39
CA PRO A 155 -3.03 -20.16 -1.85
C PRO A 155 -2.40 -21.09 -0.80
N GLY A 156 -1.09 -21.31 -0.89
CA GLY A 156 -0.34 -22.24 -0.01
C GLY A 156 -0.28 -23.70 -0.49
N SER A 157 -0.93 -24.04 -1.60
CA SER A 157 -0.76 -25.33 -2.28
C SER A 157 0.47 -25.31 -3.16
N ALA A 158 1.65 -25.14 -2.57
CA ALA A 158 2.89 -25.30 -3.31
C ALA A 158 3.01 -26.75 -3.79
N ASP A 159 2.90 -26.95 -5.10
CA ASP A 159 3.59 -28.02 -5.79
C ASP A 159 5.08 -27.90 -5.44
N SER A 160 5.58 -28.87 -4.70
CA SER A 160 6.99 -29.05 -4.39
C SER A 160 7.74 -29.47 -5.65
N GLY A 161 8.02 -28.50 -6.52
CA GLY A 161 8.74 -28.69 -7.78
C GLY A 161 9.90 -27.71 -7.92
N SER A 162 10.94 -27.88 -7.09
CA SER A 162 12.37 -27.64 -7.37
C SER A 162 12.72 -26.45 -8.30
N THR A 163 13.38 -25.39 -7.83
CA THR A 163 14.81 -25.45 -7.45
C THR A 163 15.20 -24.20 -6.67
N GLU A 164 15.53 -24.39 -5.39
CA GLU A 164 16.46 -23.51 -4.68
C GLU A 164 17.87 -23.73 -5.25
N SER A 165 18.59 -22.66 -5.52
CA SER A 165 20.05 -22.68 -5.58
C SER A 165 20.55 -21.68 -4.53
N GLU A 166 21.04 -22.21 -3.42
CA GLU A 166 21.70 -21.48 -2.35
C GLU A 166 22.97 -20.79 -2.88
N PRO A 167 23.29 -19.55 -2.47
CA PRO A 167 24.63 -19.02 -2.65
C PRO A 167 25.55 -19.58 -1.56
N GLN A 168 26.57 -20.31 -1.98
CA GLN A 168 27.65 -20.78 -1.11
C GLN A 168 28.50 -19.59 -0.61
N ASN A 169 28.66 -19.55 0.71
CA ASN A 169 29.58 -18.70 1.45
C ASN A 169 31.03 -18.92 0.96
N VAL A 170 31.73 -17.86 0.56
CA VAL A 170 33.18 -17.89 0.32
C VAL A 170 33.84 -16.99 1.36
N GLU A 171 34.54 -17.63 2.29
CA GLU A 171 35.37 -17.00 3.30
C GLU A 171 36.54 -16.22 2.70
N GLN A 172 36.98 -15.24 3.48
CA GLN A 172 37.98 -14.20 3.22
C GLN A 172 39.39 -14.76 3.01
N GLU A 173 40.17 -14.11 2.15
CA GLU A 173 41.64 -14.21 2.12
C GLU A 173 42.23 -12.79 2.27
N GLU A 174 42.80 -12.50 3.45
CA GLU A 174 43.63 -11.32 3.73
C GLU A 174 45.07 -11.52 3.26
N ALA A 175 45.71 -10.45 2.75
CA ALA A 175 47.12 -10.10 2.98
C ALA A 175 47.51 -8.80 2.21
N PRO A 176 48.61 -8.10 2.55
CA PRO A 176 48.99 -7.61 3.88
C PRO A 176 49.39 -6.11 3.85
N ALA A 177 49.60 -5.55 5.04
CA ALA A 177 50.07 -4.19 5.29
C ALA A 177 51.55 -3.99 4.91
N GLU A 178 51.87 -2.85 4.30
CA GLU A 178 53.23 -2.29 4.27
C GLU A 178 53.28 -0.95 5.03
N GLN A 179 54.10 -0.92 6.07
CA GLN A 179 54.62 0.29 6.69
C GLN A 179 55.97 0.62 6.05
N GLN A 180 56.16 1.88 5.64
CA GLN A 180 57.48 2.52 5.67
C GLN A 180 57.39 3.85 6.39
N ASP A 181 58.36 4.03 7.26
CA ASP A 181 58.54 5.08 8.23
C ASP A 181 59.61 6.09 7.73
N SER A 182 59.59 7.27 8.34
CA SER A 182 60.68 8.26 8.48
C SER A 182 60.89 9.42 7.47
N GLN A 183 60.52 10.61 7.98
CA GLN A 183 61.32 11.84 8.13
C GLN A 183 61.56 12.81 6.94
N SER A 184 61.05 14.05 7.06
CA SER A 184 61.82 15.20 7.58
C SER A 184 61.02 16.53 7.54
N GLU A 185 61.00 17.17 8.71
CA GLU A 185 61.12 18.60 9.05
C GLU A 185 60.61 19.73 8.12
N GLY A 186 59.90 20.72 8.72
CA GLY A 186 59.90 22.08 8.20
C GLY A 186 58.75 22.99 8.65
N SER A 187 58.92 23.59 9.83
CA SER A 187 58.20 24.74 10.43
C SER A 187 57.55 25.77 9.48
N ALA A 188 56.30 26.19 9.79
CA ALA A 188 55.92 27.57 10.19
C ALA A 188 54.42 27.88 9.96
N GLU A 189 53.67 28.08 11.05
CA GLU A 189 52.49 28.97 11.13
C GLU A 189 52.96 30.44 11.28
N PRO A 190 52.08 31.47 11.40
CA PRO A 190 50.84 31.78 10.65
C PRO A 190 50.78 33.29 10.26
N GLN A 191 49.91 33.69 9.32
CA GLN A 191 49.31 35.05 9.26
C GLN A 191 47.94 34.91 8.58
N SER A 192 46.81 35.04 9.29
CA SER A 192 46.06 36.29 9.52
C SER A 192 45.95 37.17 8.28
N ASP A 193 44.79 37.20 7.63
CA ASP A 193 44.20 38.50 7.32
C ASP A 193 42.67 38.47 7.20
N SER A 194 42.13 39.58 7.67
CA SER A 194 40.75 39.98 7.89
C SER A 194 40.11 40.57 6.63
N GLU A 195 38.77 40.55 6.62
CA GLU A 195 37.85 41.53 6.01
C GLU A 195 37.87 41.72 4.47
N GLU A 196 36.76 41.38 3.81
CA GLU A 196 35.65 42.32 3.54
C GLU A 196 34.35 41.53 3.19
#